data_AF-A0A6C8GKJ5-F1
#
_entry.id   AF-A0A6C8GKJ5-F1
#
_cell.length_a   1.000
_cell.length_b   1.000
_cell.length_c   1.000
_cell.angle_alpha   90.00
_cell.angle_beta   90.00
_cell.angle_gamma   90.00
#
_symmetry.space_group_name_H-M   'P 1'
#
loop_
_entity.id
_entity.type
_entity.pdbx_description
1 polymer ?
#
loop_
_entity_poly.entity_id
_entity_poly.type
_entity_poly.pdbx_seq_one_letter_code
_entity_poly.pdbx_strand_id
1 'polypeptide(L)'
;MFHPRARTMLLLSLPALIIGVASSLVLIAAMKVASVFQQFLWQQLPTSIGIAYDSPFWIVGMLTLTGIVVGLIIRYSPGHAGPDPAIEPLISMPVSPSALPGLLLALIIGLAGGVSLGPEHPIMTINIALAAAFGSRLFPRITALDWTILASAGTIGALFGTPVAAAL
;
A
#
# COMPACT_ATOMS: atom_id res chain seq x y z
N MET A 1 9.13 -16.16 31.42
CA MET A 1 8.00 -15.49 30.74
C MET A 1 8.01 -14.03 31.18
N PHE A 2 8.66 -13.16 30.42
CA PHE A 2 8.80 -11.75 30.78
C PHE A 2 7.47 -11.05 30.52
N HIS A 3 6.69 -10.78 31.55
CA HIS A 3 5.62 -9.80 31.43
C HIS A 3 6.28 -8.42 31.29
N PRO A 4 6.17 -7.73 30.14
CA PRO A 4 6.51 -6.33 30.08
C PRO A 4 5.65 -5.62 31.14
N ARG A 5 6.30 -4.92 32.07
CA ARG A 5 5.60 -4.13 33.10
C ARG A 5 4.66 -3.17 32.35
N ALA A 6 3.41 -3.02 32.82
CA ALA A 6 2.38 -2.21 32.15
C ALA A 6 2.89 -0.81 31.72
N ARG A 7 3.80 -0.23 32.50
CA ARG A 7 4.49 1.02 32.20
C ARG A 7 5.30 1.00 30.90
N THR A 8 5.98 -0.10 30.59
CA THR A 8 6.74 -0.28 29.34
C THR A 8 5.79 -0.43 28.15
N MET A 9 4.68 -1.16 28.30
CA MET A 9 3.68 -1.26 27.23
C MET A 9 3.00 0.08 26.95
N LEU A 10 2.74 0.87 28.00
CA LEU A 10 2.16 2.21 27.88
C LEU A 10 3.13 3.23 27.26
N LEU A 11 4.45 3.02 27.38
CA LEU A 11 5.45 3.83 26.69
C LEU A 11 5.58 3.45 25.21
N LEU A 12 5.42 2.16 24.88
CA LEU A 12 5.47 1.66 23.50
C LEU A 12 4.16 1.91 22.73
N SER A 13 3.06 2.23 23.41
CA SER A 13 1.78 2.53 22.75
C SER A 13 1.83 3.80 21.92
N LEU A 14 2.60 4.81 22.35
CA LEU A 14 2.72 6.07 21.63
C LEU A 14 3.40 5.91 20.25
N PRO A 15 4.59 5.30 20.12
CA PRO A 15 5.18 5.04 18.80
C PRO A 15 4.33 4.09 17.97
N ALA A 16 3.70 3.07 18.56
CA ALA A 16 2.78 2.19 17.85
C ALA A 16 1.57 2.96 17.27
N LEU A 17 1.00 3.89 18.04
CA LEU A 17 -0.10 4.74 17.58
C LEU A 17 0.33 5.65 16.43
N ILE A 18 1.52 6.27 16.52
CA ILE A 18 2.05 7.11 15.44
C ILE A 18 2.22 6.30 14.15
N ILE A 19 2.80 5.10 14.25
CA ILE A 19 2.99 4.20 13.09
C ILE A 19 1.63 3.78 12.52
N GLY A 20 0.66 3.40 13.36
CA GLY A 20 -0.69 3.04 12.92
C GLY A 20 -1.41 4.18 12.19
N VAL A 21 -1.31 5.41 12.71
CA VAL A 21 -1.86 6.62 12.06
C VAL A 21 -1.15 6.88 10.73
N ALA A 22 0.18 6.81 10.69
CA ALA A 22 0.94 7.00 9.45
C ALA A 22 0.57 5.95 8.39
N SER A 23 0.51 4.67 8.76
CA SER A 23 0.11 3.57 7.88
C SER A 23 -1.31 3.76 7.32
N SER A 24 -2.23 4.25 8.15
CA SER A 24 -3.60 4.56 7.75
C SER A 24 -3.66 5.74 6.77
N LEU A 25 -2.87 6.79 7.00
CA LEU A 25 -2.80 7.95 6.11
C LEU A 25 -2.24 7.57 4.73
N VAL A 26 -1.24 6.69 4.68
CA VAL A 26 -0.71 6.16 3.41
C VAL A 26 -1.79 5.42 2.63
N LEU A 27 -2.54 4.52 3.29
CA LEU A 27 -3.67 3.81 2.68
C LEU A 27 -4.72 4.78 2.15
N ILE A 28 -5.21 5.70 2.99
CA ILE A 28 -6.27 6.65 2.63
C ILE A 28 -5.82 7.54 1.47
N ALA A 29 -4.58 8.04 1.49
CA ALA A 29 -4.05 8.89 0.43
C ALA A 29 -3.98 8.13 -0.90
N ALA A 30 -3.40 6.93 -0.92
CA ALA A 30 -3.30 6.11 -2.13
C ALA A 30 -4.68 5.78 -2.70
N MET A 31 -5.61 5.34 -1.85
CA MET A 31 -6.98 5.01 -2.25
C MET A 31 -7.74 6.22 -2.76
N LYS A 32 -7.55 7.40 -2.15
CA LYS A 32 -8.20 8.63 -2.59
C LYS A 32 -7.72 9.05 -3.97
N VAL A 33 -6.41 8.99 -4.23
CA VAL A 33 -5.85 9.29 -5.54
C VAL A 33 -6.38 8.31 -6.58
N ALA A 34 -6.30 7.00 -6.31
CA ALA A 34 -6.83 5.97 -7.20
C ALA A 34 -8.32 6.19 -7.52
N SER A 35 -9.14 6.52 -6.52
CA SER A 35 -10.57 6.78 -6.69
C SER A 35 -10.85 7.99 -7.59
N VAL A 36 -10.08 9.08 -7.47
CA VAL A 36 -10.23 10.25 -8.34
C VAL A 36 -9.89 9.90 -9.78
N PHE A 37 -8.78 9.18 -10.01
CA PHE A 37 -8.43 8.71 -11.35
C PHE A 37 -9.48 7.74 -11.90
N GLN A 38 -10.00 6.83 -11.08
CA GLN A 38 -11.05 5.89 -11.47
C GLN A 38 -12.31 6.63 -11.93
N GLN A 39 -12.78 7.64 -11.18
CA GLN A 39 -13.93 8.45 -11.58
C GLN A 39 -13.68 9.16 -12.91
N PHE A 40 -12.49 9.72 -13.10
CA PHE A 40 -12.12 10.37 -14.35
C PHE A 40 -12.14 9.38 -15.53
N LEU A 41 -11.45 8.24 -15.39
CA LEU A 41 -11.25 7.27 -16.46
C LEU A 41 -12.52 6.51 -16.84
N TRP A 42 -13.40 6.22 -15.87
CA TRP A 42 -14.60 5.40 -16.09
C TRP A 42 -15.89 6.21 -16.24
N GLN A 43 -15.93 7.47 -15.82
CA GLN A 43 -17.15 8.29 -15.91
C GLN A 43 -16.95 9.49 -16.83
N GLN A 44 -15.96 10.34 -16.56
CA GLN A 44 -15.81 11.62 -17.28
C GLN A 44 -15.29 11.42 -18.69
N LEU A 45 -14.23 10.60 -18.84
CA LEU A 45 -13.58 10.36 -20.12
C LEU A 45 -14.52 9.69 -21.16
N PRO A 46 -15.18 8.55 -20.88
CA PRO A 46 -16.07 7.91 -21.86
C PRO A 46 -17.26 8.81 -22.22
N THR A 47 -17.83 9.53 -21.26
CA THR A 47 -18.93 10.47 -21.51
C THR A 47 -18.50 11.60 -22.45
N SER A 48 -17.27 12.11 -22.32
CA SER A 48 -16.77 13.19 -23.18
C SER A 48 -16.59 12.79 -24.65
N ILE A 49 -16.40 11.51 -24.92
CA ILE A 49 -16.24 10.94 -26.27
C ILE A 49 -17.51 10.22 -26.76
N GLY A 50 -18.62 10.32 -26.01
CA GLY A 50 -19.91 9.75 -26.39
C GLY A 50 -20.01 8.22 -26.25
N ILE A 51 -19.14 7.59 -25.45
CA ILE A 51 -19.15 6.15 -25.20
C ILE A 51 -19.83 5.89 -23.85
N ALA A 52 -20.70 4.88 -23.80
CA ALA A 52 -21.31 4.43 -22.56
C ALA A 52 -20.24 3.77 -21.65
N TYR A 53 -20.28 4.06 -20.35
CA TYR A 53 -19.28 3.58 -19.39
C TYR A 53 -19.26 2.04 -19.25
N ASP A 54 -20.38 1.37 -19.54
CA ASP A 54 -20.57 -0.08 -19.51
C ASP A 54 -20.27 -0.75 -20.86
N SER A 55 -19.78 0.02 -21.85
CA SER A 55 -19.41 -0.51 -23.15
C SER A 55 -18.31 -1.56 -23.02
N PRO A 56 -18.52 -2.79 -23.54
CA PRO A 56 -17.52 -3.86 -23.49
C PRO A 56 -16.19 -3.45 -24.14
N PHE A 57 -16.24 -2.64 -25.20
CA PHE A 57 -15.03 -2.13 -25.87
C PHE A 57 -14.24 -1.16 -24.98
N TRP A 58 -14.93 -0.33 -24.19
CA TRP A 58 -14.29 0.58 -23.24
C TRP A 58 -13.61 -0.20 -22.13
N ILE A 59 -14.31 -1.20 -21.56
CA ILE A 59 -13.77 -2.07 -20.51
C ILE A 59 -12.50 -2.77 -20.98
N VAL A 60 -12.56 -3.44 -22.14
CA VAL A 60 -11.40 -4.17 -22.70
C VAL A 60 -10.26 -3.21 -23.02
N GLY A 61 -10.55 -2.06 -23.65
CA GLY A 61 -9.55 -1.06 -23.97
C GLY A 61 -8.86 -0.50 -22.72
N MET A 62 -9.63 -0.19 -21.69
CA MET A 62 -9.13 0.38 -20.44
C MET A 62 -8.29 -0.63 -19.65
N LEU A 63 -8.73 -1.89 -19.54
CA LEU A 63 -7.95 -2.95 -18.89
C LEU A 63 -6.65 -3.23 -19.64
N THR A 64 -6.68 -3.26 -20.98
CA THR A 64 -5.49 -3.49 -21.80
C THR A 64 -4.49 -2.35 -21.64
N LEU A 65 -4.96 -1.09 -21.72
CA LEU A 65 -4.12 0.08 -21.53
C LEU A 65 -3.52 0.12 -20.13
N THR A 66 -4.32 -0.21 -19.11
CA THR A 66 -3.86 -0.29 -17.71
C THR A 66 -2.76 -1.33 -17.58
N GLY A 67 -2.93 -2.53 -18.14
CA GLY A 67 -1.91 -3.57 -18.14
C GLY A 67 -0.60 -3.14 -18.81
N ILE A 68 -0.68 -2.44 -19.94
CA ILE A 68 0.50 -1.88 -20.63
C ILE A 68 1.20 -0.86 -19.74
N VAL A 69 0.48 0.12 -19.19
CA VAL A 69 1.05 1.19 -18.37
C VAL A 69 1.67 0.61 -17.09
N VAL A 70 0.97 -0.28 -16.39
CA VAL A 70 1.49 -0.96 -15.20
C VAL A 70 2.73 -1.79 -15.55
N GLY A 71 2.71 -2.55 -16.65
CA GLY A 71 3.87 -3.30 -17.12
C GLY A 71 5.08 -2.41 -17.43
N LEU A 72 4.87 -1.23 -18.00
CA LEU A 72 5.93 -0.24 -18.23
C LEU A 72 6.47 0.33 -16.90
N ILE A 73 5.60 0.64 -15.94
CA ILE A 73 6.02 1.11 -14.61
C ILE A 73 6.88 0.05 -13.93
N ILE A 74 6.43 -1.21 -13.89
CA ILE A 74 7.18 -2.33 -13.32
C ILE A 74 8.52 -2.49 -14.04
N ARG A 75 8.55 -2.42 -15.37
CA ARG A 75 9.78 -2.64 -16.14
C ARG A 75 10.84 -1.57 -15.93
N TYR A 76 10.44 -0.30 -15.81
CA TYR A 76 11.37 0.83 -15.81
C TYR A 76 11.59 1.46 -14.43
N SER A 77 10.74 1.18 -13.44
CA SER A 77 10.94 1.67 -12.09
C SER A 77 12.11 0.95 -11.42
N PRO A 78 12.94 1.65 -10.61
CA PRO A 78 13.89 1.01 -9.72
C PRO A 78 13.21 -0.05 -8.86
N GLY A 79 13.85 -1.21 -8.69
CA GLY A 79 13.32 -2.33 -7.90
C GLY A 79 12.06 -2.96 -8.49
N HIS A 80 11.77 -2.74 -9.77
CA HIS A 80 10.65 -3.32 -10.52
C HIS A 80 9.27 -3.15 -9.86
N ALA A 81 9.03 -1.99 -9.25
CA ALA A 81 7.83 -1.69 -8.48
C ALA A 81 7.59 -2.65 -7.30
N GLY A 82 8.66 -3.21 -6.73
CA GLY A 82 8.59 -4.05 -5.56
C GLY A 82 8.41 -5.54 -5.87
N PRO A 83 8.25 -6.36 -4.82
CA PRO A 83 8.10 -7.80 -4.96
C PRO A 83 6.75 -8.19 -5.55
N ASP A 84 6.71 -9.38 -6.13
CA ASP A 84 5.49 -9.95 -6.70
C ASP A 84 4.54 -10.43 -5.57
N PRO A 85 3.34 -9.83 -5.47
CA PRO A 85 2.37 -10.16 -4.42
C PRO A 85 1.84 -11.60 -4.49
N ALA A 86 1.98 -12.29 -5.62
CA ALA A 86 1.46 -13.65 -5.80
C ALA A 86 2.35 -14.74 -5.20
N ILE A 87 3.63 -14.44 -4.97
CA ILE A 87 4.63 -15.41 -4.49
C ILE A 87 5.24 -15.01 -3.14
N GLU A 88 5.05 -13.77 -2.70
CA GLU A 88 5.55 -13.31 -1.42
C GLU A 88 4.52 -13.39 -0.28
N PRO A 89 4.97 -13.66 0.95
CA PRO A 89 4.11 -13.54 2.11
C PRO A 89 3.70 -12.07 2.32
N LEU A 90 2.47 -11.86 2.81
CA LEU A 90 1.92 -10.52 3.05
C LEU A 90 2.82 -9.66 3.95
N ILE A 91 3.48 -10.29 4.92
CA ILE A 91 4.47 -9.65 5.79
C ILE A 91 5.84 -10.14 5.36
N SER A 92 6.62 -9.27 4.73
CA SER A 92 7.96 -9.55 4.26
C SER A 92 8.99 -8.58 4.84
N MET A 93 10.27 -8.85 4.58
CA MET A 93 11.33 -7.94 5.00
C MET A 93 11.20 -6.58 4.28
N PRO A 94 11.64 -5.48 4.91
CA PRO A 94 11.55 -4.17 4.29
C PRO A 94 12.28 -4.12 2.95
N VAL A 95 11.54 -3.71 1.91
CA VAL A 95 12.09 -3.49 0.58
C VAL A 95 12.84 -2.16 0.50
N SER A 96 13.71 -2.01 -0.51
CA SER A 96 14.43 -0.75 -0.72
C SER A 96 13.45 0.42 -0.92
N PRO A 97 13.63 1.57 -0.24
CA PRO A 97 12.81 2.77 -0.43
C PRO A 97 12.76 3.27 -1.88
N SER A 98 13.76 2.94 -2.70
CA SER A 98 13.80 3.28 -4.12
C SER A 98 12.71 2.60 -4.95
N ALA A 99 12.17 1.46 -4.49
CA ALA A 99 11.11 0.72 -5.18
C ALA A 99 9.70 1.27 -4.90
N LEU A 100 9.55 2.06 -3.83
CA LEU A 100 8.25 2.55 -3.35
C LEU A 100 7.51 3.46 -4.34
N PRO A 101 8.17 4.40 -5.04
CA PRO A 101 7.47 5.23 -6.02
C PRO A 101 6.85 4.39 -7.14
N GLY A 102 7.57 3.39 -7.65
CA GLY A 102 7.06 2.46 -8.65
C GLY A 102 5.90 1.62 -8.16
N LEU A 103 6.03 1.06 -6.95
CA LEU A 103 4.99 0.26 -6.31
C LEU A 103 3.71 1.07 -6.09
N LEU A 104 3.82 2.31 -5.60
CA LEU A 104 2.70 3.21 -5.39
C LEU A 104 2.01 3.58 -6.71
N LEU A 105 2.79 3.87 -7.76
CA LEU A 105 2.26 4.18 -9.09
C LEU A 105 1.54 2.97 -9.70
N ALA A 106 2.15 1.78 -9.62
CA ALA A 106 1.54 0.55 -10.12
C ALA A 106 0.22 0.25 -9.39
N LEU A 107 0.19 0.41 -8.07
CA LEU A 107 -1.03 0.28 -7.26
C LEU A 107 -2.12 1.26 -7.70
N ILE A 108 -1.81 2.56 -7.75
CA ILE A 108 -2.78 3.60 -8.08
C ILE A 108 -3.35 3.39 -9.48
N ILE A 109 -2.51 3.12 -10.48
CA ILE A 109 -2.95 2.90 -11.85
C ILE A 109 -3.73 1.59 -11.99
N GLY A 110 -3.29 0.51 -11.33
CA GLY A 110 -3.99 -0.77 -11.33
C GLY A 110 -5.41 -0.65 -10.77
N LEU A 111 -5.56 0.01 -9.62
CA LEU A 111 -6.86 0.28 -8.99
C LEU A 111 -7.71 1.21 -9.85
N ALA A 112 -7.14 2.33 -10.33
CA ALA A 112 -7.86 3.30 -11.14
C ALA A 112 -8.33 2.71 -12.48
N GLY A 113 -7.55 1.80 -13.05
CA GLY A 113 -7.87 1.03 -14.23
C GLY A 113 -8.86 -0.11 -14.01
N GLY A 114 -9.42 -0.27 -12.81
CA GLY A 114 -10.48 -1.24 -12.53
C GLY A 114 -10.01 -2.69 -12.49
N VAL A 115 -8.71 -2.93 -12.31
CA VAL A 115 -8.19 -4.30 -12.14
C VAL A 115 -8.67 -4.85 -10.80
N SER A 116 -9.11 -6.11 -10.79
CA SER A 116 -9.58 -6.80 -9.58
C SER A 116 -8.41 -7.24 -8.69
N LEU A 117 -7.62 -6.26 -8.23
CA LEU A 117 -6.54 -6.43 -7.27
C LEU A 117 -6.84 -5.58 -6.03
N GLY A 118 -6.59 -6.15 -4.85
CA GLY A 118 -6.72 -5.41 -3.60
C GLY A 118 -5.43 -4.66 -3.25
N PRO A 119 -5.52 -3.59 -2.45
CA PRO A 119 -4.37 -2.78 -2.05
C PRO A 119 -3.54 -3.41 -0.93
N GLU A 120 -3.94 -4.56 -0.38
CA GLU A 120 -3.47 -5.08 0.89
C GLU A 120 -1.95 -5.30 0.86
N HIS A 121 -1.46 -6.05 -0.13
CA HIS A 121 -0.04 -6.34 -0.24
C HIS A 121 0.80 -5.10 -0.58
N PRO A 122 0.50 -4.31 -1.64
CA PRO A 122 1.27 -3.11 -1.95
C PRO A 122 1.35 -2.11 -0.80
N ILE A 123 0.24 -1.84 -0.10
CA ILE A 123 0.21 -0.91 1.03
C ILE A 123 0.99 -1.46 2.22
N MET A 124 0.90 -2.77 2.48
CA MET A 124 1.70 -3.45 3.51
C MET A 124 3.20 -3.26 3.26
N THR A 125 3.65 -3.57 2.05
CA THR A 125 5.06 -3.42 1.66
C THR A 125 5.52 -1.96 1.77
N ILE A 126 4.70 -0.99 1.35
CA ILE A 126 5.02 0.44 1.46
C ILE A 126 5.16 0.84 2.93
N ASN A 127 4.20 0.49 3.78
CA ASN A 127 4.21 0.87 5.18
C ASN A 127 5.39 0.24 5.93
N ILE A 128 5.70 -1.03 5.69
CA ILE A 128 6.86 -1.71 6.28
C ILE A 128 8.16 -1.01 5.85
N ALA A 129 8.33 -0.71 4.56
CA ALA A 129 9.53 -0.07 4.05
C ALA A 129 9.71 1.36 4.59
N LEU A 130 8.63 2.15 4.67
CA LEU A 130 8.66 3.50 5.25
C LEU A 130 8.98 3.44 6.74
N ALA A 131 8.31 2.58 7.50
CA ALA A 131 8.55 2.41 8.93
C ALA A 131 9.98 1.97 9.22
N ALA A 132 10.52 1.01 8.45
CA ALA A 132 11.90 0.59 8.60
C ALA A 132 12.89 1.68 8.19
N ALA A 133 12.66 2.40 7.08
CA ALA A 133 13.57 3.43 6.57
C ALA A 133 13.63 4.67 7.48
N PHE A 134 12.49 5.14 7.99
CA PHE A 134 12.46 6.27 8.93
C PHE A 134 12.79 5.83 10.36
N GLY A 135 12.27 4.68 10.78
CA GLY A 135 12.48 4.15 12.11
C GLY A 135 13.94 3.80 12.40
N SER A 136 14.65 3.18 11.45
CA SER A 136 16.08 2.90 11.58
C SER A 136 16.95 4.17 11.64
N ARG A 137 16.52 5.25 10.97
CA ARG A 137 17.22 6.55 11.04
C ARG A 137 17.02 7.25 12.37
N LEU A 138 15.82 7.18 12.94
CA LEU A 138 15.48 7.83 14.21
C LEU A 138 15.94 7.01 15.43
N PHE A 139 15.87 5.69 15.33
CA PHE A 139 16.18 4.75 16.42
C PHE A 139 17.01 3.56 15.88
N PRO A 140 18.31 3.75 15.63
CA PRO A 140 19.18 2.74 15.01
C PRO A 140 19.41 1.49 15.88
N ARG A 141 18.94 1.49 17.13
CA ARG A 141 19.00 0.33 18.05
C ARG A 141 17.84 -0.64 17.89
N ILE A 142 16.80 -0.28 17.15
CA ILE A 142 15.60 -1.11 16.93
C ILE A 142 15.80 -1.94 15.66
N THR A 143 15.45 -3.22 15.71
CA THR A 143 15.68 -4.15 14.59
C THR A 143 14.68 -3.87 13.47
N ALA A 144 15.07 -4.11 12.22
CA ALA A 144 14.16 -4.02 11.07
C ALA A 144 12.89 -4.87 11.24
N LEU A 145 13.01 -6.04 11.90
CA LEU A 145 11.91 -6.94 12.22
C LEU A 145 10.86 -6.27 13.12
N ASP A 146 11.28 -5.51 14.13
CA ASP A 146 10.37 -4.81 15.04
C ASP A 146 9.54 -3.74 14.29
N TRP A 147 10.18 -3.04 13.34
CA TRP A 147 9.50 -2.09 12.45
C TRP A 147 8.52 -2.78 11.51
N THR A 148 8.88 -3.95 10.97
CA THR A 148 7.98 -4.77 10.17
C THR A 148 6.74 -5.17 10.95
N ILE A 149 6.89 -5.63 12.20
CA ILE A 149 5.75 -6.02 13.05
C ILE A 149 4.84 -4.81 13.36
N LEU A 150 5.42 -3.67 13.74
CA LEU A 150 4.64 -2.48 14.07
C LEU A 150 3.88 -1.95 12.86
N ALA A 151 4.55 -1.89 11.71
CA ALA A 151 3.94 -1.42 10.47
C ALA A 151 2.87 -2.39 9.95
N SER A 152 3.10 -3.70 10.09
CA SER A 152 2.13 -4.70 9.64
C SER A 152 0.87 -4.69 10.49
N ALA A 153 1.00 -4.67 11.81
CA ALA A 153 -0.11 -4.49 12.74
C ALA A 153 -0.91 -3.21 12.40
N GLY A 154 -0.21 -2.07 12.28
CA GLY A 154 -0.85 -0.80 11.93
C GLY A 154 -1.59 -0.83 10.58
N THR A 155 -1.03 -1.54 9.60
CA THR A 155 -1.63 -1.66 8.26
C THR A 155 -2.85 -2.59 8.26
N ILE A 156 -2.81 -3.72 8.96
CA ILE A 156 -3.99 -4.61 9.12
C ILE A 156 -5.13 -3.84 9.78
N GLY A 157 -4.83 -3.10 10.86
CA GLY A 157 -5.83 -2.26 11.53
C GLY A 157 -6.46 -1.22 10.61
N ALA A 158 -5.65 -0.64 9.72
CA ALA A 158 -6.11 0.34 8.73
C ALA A 158 -6.99 -0.28 7.63
N LEU A 159 -6.55 -1.41 7.06
CA LEU A 159 -7.23 -2.10 5.96
C LEU A 159 -8.62 -2.59 6.37
N PHE A 160 -8.75 -3.12 7.58
CA PHE A 160 -9.99 -3.72 8.06
C PHE A 160 -10.78 -2.85 9.04
N GLY A 161 -10.28 -1.65 9.38
CA GLY A 161 -10.93 -0.76 10.35
C GLY A 161 -11.06 -1.37 11.76
N THR A 162 -10.28 -2.41 12.08
CA THR A 162 -10.41 -3.20 13.30
C THR A 162 -9.10 -3.19 14.10
N PRO A 163 -8.95 -2.30 15.09
CA PRO A 163 -7.71 -2.19 15.87
C PRO A 163 -7.43 -3.44 16.72
N VAL A 164 -8.44 -4.29 16.96
CA VAL A 164 -8.25 -5.58 17.64
C VAL A 164 -7.62 -6.61 16.70
N ALA A 165 -8.02 -6.65 15.43
CA ALA A 165 -7.42 -7.56 14.45
C ALA A 165 -5.97 -7.19 14.14
N ALA A 166 -5.60 -5.92 14.29
CA ALA A 166 -4.21 -5.46 14.20
C ALA A 166 -3.29 -6.06 15.28
N ALA A 167 -3.84 -6.40 16.44
CA ALA A 167 -3.08 -6.84 17.61
C ALA A 167 -3.00 -8.38 17.75
N LEU A 168 -3.75 -9.12 16.94
CA LEU A 168 -3.84 -10.58 16.90
C LEU A 168 -2.98 -11.16 15.79
#